data_AF-A0A4Y2NKX2-F1
#
_entry.id   AF-A0A4Y2NKX2-F1
#
_cell.length_a   1.000
_cell.length_b   1.000
_cell.length_c   1.000
_cell.angle_alpha   90.00
_cell.angle_beta   90.00
_cell.angle_gamma   90.00
#
_symmetry.space_group_name_H-M   'P 1'
#
loop_
_entity.id
_entity.type
_entity.pdbx_description
1 polymer ?
#
loop_
_entity_poly.entity_id
_entity_poly.type
_entity_poly.pdbx_seq_one_letter_code
_entity_poly.pdbx_strand_id
1 'polypeptide(L)'
;SDSVLQLIKNVSIKDVIYWVSESWDNVTQNCLIKTWKKLWPSLADSSKVEQAEENKSEILPLIKCIPGYEDAAEHTVTEWLSCDTDVNQLYTDEEVISLVQNKPQDDSDL
;
A
#
# COMPACT_ATOMS: atom_id res chain seq x y z
N SER A 1 20.75 23.70 -21.81
CA SER A 1 20.29 23.25 -20.49
C SER A 1 18.91 22.68 -20.66
N ASP A 2 18.75 21.39 -20.43
CA ASP A 2 17.42 20.78 -20.48
C ASP A 2 16.57 21.35 -19.36
N SER A 3 15.39 21.85 -19.71
CA SER A 3 14.43 22.38 -18.74
C SER A 3 13.86 21.22 -17.93
N VAL A 4 13.54 21.47 -16.65
CA VAL A 4 12.82 20.52 -15.77
C VAL A 4 11.56 19.96 -16.46
N LEU A 5 10.91 20.77 -17.28
CA LEU A 5 9.72 20.38 -18.05
C LEU A 5 10.02 19.34 -19.13
N GLN A 6 11.21 19.37 -19.75
CA GLN A 6 11.61 18.36 -20.72
C GLN A 6 12.05 17.07 -20.04
N LEU A 7 12.68 17.17 -18.87
CA LEU A 7 13.06 16.00 -18.07
C LEU A 7 11.82 15.23 -17.58
N ILE A 8 10.81 15.93 -17.05
CA ILE A 8 9.56 15.31 -16.56
C ILE A 8 8.81 14.56 -17.68
N LYS A 9 8.86 15.04 -18.92
CA LYS A 9 8.23 14.36 -20.06
C LYS A 9 8.87 13.01 -20.40
N ASN A 10 10.11 12.80 -19.98
CA ASN A 10 10.84 11.56 -20.22
C ASN A 10 10.76 10.60 -19.02
N VAL A 11 10.13 11.00 -17.92
CA VAL A 11 9.91 10.13 -16.76
C VAL A 11 8.75 9.18 -17.07
N SER A 12 9.02 7.89 -16.96
CA SER A 12 8.02 6.84 -17.13
C SER A 12 7.37 6.47 -15.79
N ILE A 13 6.22 5.77 -15.85
CA ILE A 13 5.58 5.21 -14.66
C ILE A 13 6.52 4.24 -13.92
N LYS A 14 7.36 3.51 -14.65
CA LYS A 14 8.36 2.59 -14.08
C LYS A 14 9.38 3.35 -13.23
N ASP A 15 9.85 4.50 -13.71
CA ASP A 15 10.80 5.34 -12.96
C ASP A 15 10.17 5.82 -11.66
N VAL A 16 8.91 6.26 -11.71
CA VAL A 16 8.16 6.70 -10.51
C VAL A 16 7.99 5.55 -9.52
N ILE A 17 7.58 4.37 -9.97
CA ILE A 17 7.41 3.19 -9.10
C ILE A 17 8.74 2.83 -8.42
N TYR A 18 9.84 2.82 -9.19
CA TYR A 18 11.15 2.51 -8.65
C TYR A 18 11.61 3.56 -7.63
N TRP A 19 11.42 4.85 -7.91
CA TRP A 19 11.75 5.92 -6.96
C TRP A 19 10.92 5.85 -5.68
N VAL A 20 9.63 5.52 -5.78
CA VAL A 20 8.78 5.33 -4.59
C VAL A 20 9.28 4.15 -3.77
N SER A 21 9.62 3.04 -4.44
CA SER A 21 10.21 1.87 -3.78
C SER A 21 11.54 2.20 -3.10
N GLU A 22 12.45 2.89 -3.79
CA GLU A 22 13.75 3.30 -3.23
C GLU A 22 13.58 4.34 -2.10
N SER A 23 12.57 5.19 -2.20
CA SER A 23 12.26 6.15 -1.13
C SER A 23 11.76 5.48 0.14
N TRP A 24 11.17 4.28 0.05
CA TRP A 24 10.69 3.53 1.21
C TRP A 24 11.82 3.21 2.19
N ASP A 25 13.01 2.88 1.69
CA ASP A 25 14.19 2.60 2.53
C ASP A 25 14.64 3.81 3.36
N ASN A 26 14.29 5.03 2.92
CA ASN A 26 14.57 6.26 3.64
C ASN A 26 13.50 6.62 4.69
N VAL A 27 12.37 5.90 4.74
CA VAL A 27 11.30 6.11 5.71
C VAL A 27 11.70 5.50 7.05
N THR A 28 12.00 6.36 8.03
CA THR A 28 12.31 5.90 9.38
C THR A 28 11.06 5.53 10.18
N GLN A 29 11.20 4.62 11.15
CA GLN A 29 10.13 4.28 12.09
C GLN A 29 9.55 5.52 12.80
N ASN A 30 10.39 6.51 13.14
CA ASN A 30 9.96 7.76 13.74
C ASN A 30 9.06 8.59 12.82
N CYS A 31 9.30 8.57 11.50
CA CYS A 31 8.42 9.21 10.53
C CYS A 31 7.04 8.55 10.51
N LEU A 32 7.00 7.23 10.56
CA LEU A 32 5.74 6.46 10.61
C LEU A 32 4.98 6.79 11.90
N ILE A 33 5.61 6.65 13.07
CA ILE A 33 4.98 6.95 14.37
C ILE A 33 4.40 8.36 14.38
N LYS A 34 5.16 9.38 13.96
CA LYS A 34 4.67 10.77 13.93
C LYS A 34 3.48 10.98 13.01
N THR A 35 3.46 10.31 11.85
CA THR A 35 2.37 10.43 10.89
C THR A 35 1.10 9.78 11.44
N TRP A 36 1.24 8.61 12.05
CA TRP A 36 0.13 7.86 12.63
C TRP A 36 -0.41 8.46 13.93
N LYS A 37 0.40 9.20 14.71
CA LYS A 37 -0.04 9.85 15.96
C LYS A 37 -1.28 10.75 15.82
N LYS A 38 -1.50 11.35 14.65
CA LYS A 38 -2.69 12.18 14.40
C LYS A 38 -3.99 11.35 14.37
N LEU A 39 -3.90 10.11 13.88
CA LEU A 39 -5.02 9.16 13.81
C LEU A 39 -5.08 8.28 15.07
N TRP A 40 -3.92 7.97 15.66
CA TRP A 40 -3.77 7.12 16.83
C TRP A 40 -2.93 7.81 17.93
N PRO A 41 -3.54 8.69 18.74
CA PRO A 41 -2.80 9.47 19.74
C PRO A 41 -2.17 8.65 20.87
N SER A 42 -2.73 7.48 21.18
CA SER A 42 -2.19 6.53 22.18
C SER A 42 -1.08 5.62 21.64
N LEU A 43 -0.67 5.78 20.37
CA LEU A 43 0.42 5.02 19.79
C LEU A 43 1.72 5.32 20.56
N ALA A 44 2.29 4.28 21.17
CA ALA A 44 3.51 4.41 21.94
C ALA A 44 4.68 4.89 21.07
N ASP A 45 5.54 5.75 21.62
CA ASP A 45 6.79 6.19 20.98
C ASP A 45 7.85 5.07 20.88
N SER A 46 7.51 3.86 21.33
CA SER A 46 8.44 2.75 21.52
C SER A 46 8.73 2.01 20.23
N SER A 47 9.99 1.57 20.07
CA SER A 47 10.46 0.79 18.92
C SER A 47 10.11 -0.70 18.98
N LYS A 48 9.38 -1.16 20.00
CA LYS A 48 9.07 -2.57 20.20
C LYS A 48 7.93 -3.02 19.29
N VAL A 49 8.27 -3.84 18.31
CA VAL A 49 7.32 -4.58 17.48
C VAL A 49 6.85 -5.79 18.28
N GLU A 50 5.73 -5.64 18.98
CA GLU A 50 4.99 -6.78 19.55
C GLU A 50 3.85 -7.18 18.59
N GLN A 51 3.50 -8.46 18.63
CA GLN A 51 2.97 -9.28 17.52
C GLN A 51 1.74 -8.72 16.80
N ALA A 52 1.70 -8.90 15.47
CA ALA A 52 0.67 -8.41 14.56
C ALA A 52 -0.74 -9.00 14.80
N GLU A 53 -0.85 -10.10 15.54
CA GLU A 53 -2.11 -10.83 15.71
C GLU A 53 -3.04 -10.25 16.80
N GLU A 54 -2.51 -9.51 17.77
CA GLU A 54 -3.31 -8.92 18.86
C GLU A 54 -3.92 -7.54 18.51
N ASN A 55 -3.51 -6.91 17.41
CA ASN A 55 -3.86 -5.50 17.14
C ASN A 55 -5.10 -5.31 16.25
N LYS A 56 -5.74 -6.37 15.75
CA LYS A 56 -6.90 -6.28 14.83
C LYS A 56 -8.08 -5.51 15.42
N SER A 57 -8.34 -5.72 16.71
CA SER A 57 -9.41 -5.06 17.46
C SER A 57 -9.14 -3.56 17.65
N GLU A 58 -7.88 -3.13 17.61
CA GLU A 58 -7.46 -1.73 17.75
C GLU A 58 -7.50 -0.97 16.41
N ILE A 59 -7.29 -1.68 15.28
CA ILE A 59 -7.21 -1.07 13.94
C ILE A 59 -8.58 -0.70 13.37
N LEU A 60 -9.61 -1.54 13.55
CA LEU A 60 -10.93 -1.28 12.99
C LEU A 60 -11.54 0.07 13.47
N PRO A 61 -11.49 0.43 14.77
CA PRO A 61 -11.93 1.73 15.24
C PRO A 61 -11.19 2.91 14.56
N LEU A 62 -9.90 2.77 14.29
CA LEU A 62 -9.08 3.81 13.67
C LEU A 62 -9.46 4.03 12.21
N ILE A 63 -9.70 2.94 11.46
CA ILE A 63 -10.13 3.01 10.06
C ILE A 63 -11.46 3.75 9.95
N LYS A 64 -12.40 3.50 10.87
CA LYS A 64 -13.68 4.20 10.90
C LYS A 64 -13.59 5.70 11.19
N CYS A 65 -12.45 6.18 11.71
CA CYS A 65 -12.20 7.61 11.87
C CYS A 65 -11.71 8.29 10.58
N ILE A 66 -11.39 7.52 9.53
CA ILE A 66 -10.98 8.05 8.23
C ILE A 66 -12.25 8.39 7.42
N PRO A 67 -12.39 9.62 6.92
CA PRO A 67 -13.52 10.00 6.09
C PRO A 67 -13.68 9.07 4.87
N GLY A 68 -14.88 8.50 4.71
CA GLY A 68 -15.19 7.55 3.63
C GLY A 68 -14.96 6.08 3.97
N TYR A 69 -14.56 5.75 5.21
CA TYR A 69 -14.36 4.39 5.71
C TYR A 69 -15.19 4.09 6.97
N GLU A 70 -16.23 4.87 7.25
CA GLU A 70 -17.08 4.72 8.44
C GLU A 70 -17.74 3.34 8.54
N ASP A 71 -18.08 2.76 7.38
CA ASP A 71 -18.74 1.46 7.25
C ASP A 71 -17.75 0.28 7.15
N ALA A 72 -16.45 0.51 7.36
CA ALA A 72 -15.45 -0.55 7.34
C ALA A 72 -15.84 -1.69 8.29
N ALA A 73 -15.66 -2.93 7.83
CA ALA A 73 -16.00 -4.12 8.59
C ALA A 73 -14.75 -4.93 8.93
N GLU A 74 -14.88 -5.83 9.91
CA GLU A 74 -13.77 -6.67 10.37
C GLU A 74 -13.16 -7.54 9.25
N HIS A 75 -13.99 -8.02 8.32
CA HIS A 75 -13.51 -8.77 7.16
C HIS A 75 -12.62 -7.92 6.24
N THR A 76 -12.93 -6.62 6.08
CA THR A 76 -12.12 -5.68 5.28
C THR A 76 -10.73 -5.51 5.89
N VAL A 77 -10.66 -5.34 7.21
CA VAL A 77 -9.38 -5.22 7.94
C VAL A 77 -8.60 -6.53 7.87
N THR A 78 -9.31 -7.66 7.97
CA THR A 78 -8.70 -8.98 7.87
C THR A 78 -8.12 -9.23 6.49
N GLU A 79 -8.84 -8.87 5.43
CA GLU A 79 -8.37 -8.97 4.05
C GLU A 79 -7.09 -8.14 3.86
N TRP A 80 -7.08 -6.88 4.28
CA TRP A 80 -5.91 -6.00 4.14
C TRP A 80 -4.68 -6.50 4.91
N LEU A 81 -4.87 -6.98 6.14
CA LEU A 81 -3.77 -7.53 6.95
C LEU A 81 -3.29 -8.89 6.46
N SER A 82 -4.12 -9.62 5.71
CA SER A 82 -3.77 -10.92 5.14
C SER A 82 -3.07 -10.80 3.78
N CYS A 83 -3.11 -9.63 3.14
CA CYS A 83 -2.50 -9.41 1.82
C CYS A 83 -0.99 -9.70 1.76
N ASP A 84 -0.27 -9.63 2.88
CA ASP A 84 1.18 -9.91 2.92
C ASP A 84 1.51 -11.41 3.10
N THR A 85 0.52 -12.28 3.30
CA THR A 85 0.74 -13.71 3.58
C THR A 85 0.86 -14.56 2.32
N ASP A 86 0.21 -14.16 1.23
CA ASP A 86 0.61 -14.60 -0.10
C ASP A 86 1.80 -13.73 -0.50
N VAL A 87 2.99 -14.28 -0.25
CA VAL A 87 4.29 -13.81 -0.76
C VAL A 87 4.06 -13.01 -2.03
N ASN A 88 4.47 -11.74 -2.04
CA ASN A 88 4.68 -10.92 -3.22
C ASN A 88 5.39 -11.77 -4.29
N GLN A 89 4.63 -12.54 -5.06
CA GLN A 89 5.15 -13.42 -6.06
C GLN A 89 5.61 -12.44 -7.11
N LEU A 90 6.92 -12.18 -7.13
CA LEU A 90 7.53 -11.31 -8.11
C LEU A 90 7.19 -11.91 -9.46
N TYR A 91 6.19 -11.34 -10.11
CA TYR A 91 5.78 -11.79 -11.43
C TYR A 91 6.99 -11.68 -12.35
N THR A 92 7.30 -12.78 -13.00
CA THR A 92 8.23 -12.78 -14.12
C THR A 92 7.68 -11.91 -15.25
N ASP A 93 8.56 -11.41 -16.12
CA ASP A 93 8.13 -10.61 -17.28
C ASP A 93 7.09 -11.37 -18.11
N GLU A 94 7.23 -12.70 -18.22
CA GLU A 94 6.29 -13.58 -18.90
C GLU A 94 4.90 -13.62 -18.24
N GLU A 95 4.83 -13.66 -16.91
CA GLU A 95 3.56 -13.66 -16.17
C GLU A 95 2.87 -12.29 -16.25
N VAL A 96 3.64 -11.19 -16.17
CA VAL A 96 3.10 -9.84 -16.36
C VAL A 96 2.51 -9.68 -17.76
N ILE A 97 3.23 -10.14 -18.80
CA ILE A 97 2.76 -10.11 -20.19
C ILE A 97 1.48 -10.94 -20.34
N SER A 98 1.43 -12.13 -19.72
CA SER A 98 0.25 -13.00 -19.77
C SER A 98 -0.98 -12.33 -19.14
N LEU A 99 -0.84 -11.68 -17.98
CA LEU A 99 -1.94 -10.97 -17.32
C LEU A 99 -2.48 -9.80 -18.14
N VAL A 100 -1.61 -9.03 -18.80
CA VAL A 100 -2.02 -7.90 -19.66
C VAL A 100 -2.72 -8.39 -20.94
N GLN A 101 -2.33 -9.54 -21.46
CA GLN A 101 -2.91 -10.13 -22.67
C GLN A 101 -4.22 -10.88 -22.41
N ASN A 102 -4.39 -11.45 -21.23
CA ASN A 102 -5.63 -12.08 -20.78
C ASN A 102 -6.66 -11.03 -20.36
N LYS A 103 -7.27 -10.34 -21.33
CA LYS A 103 -8.52 -9.61 -21.09
C LYS A 103 -9.61 -10.61 -20.67
N PRO A 104 -10.47 -10.30 -19.69
CA PRO A 104 -11.75 -11.00 -19.60
C PRO A 104 -12.44 -10.81 -20.97
N GLN A 105 -12.77 -11.93 -21.60
CA GLN A 105 -13.60 -11.93 -22.79
C GLN A 105 -14.88 -11.18 -22.39
N ASP A 106 -15.17 -10.10 -23.11
CA ASP A 106 -16.39 -9.33 -22.93
C ASP A 106 -17.56 -10.29 -23.15
N ASP A 107 -18.16 -10.80 -22.07
CA ASP A 107 -19.40 -11.60 -22.10
C ASP A 107 -20.60 -10.69 -22.44
N SER A 108 -20.40 -9.71 -23.32
CA SER A 108 -21.44 -8.94 -23.99
C SER A 108 -21.75 -9.60 -25.33
N ASP A 109 -22.23 -10.85 -25.30
CA ASP A 109 -22.96 -11.48 -26.39
C ASP A 109 -23.81 -12.64 -25.83
N LEU A 110 -24.83 -12.29 -25.03
CA LEU A 110 -26.13 -13.00 -25.04
C LEU A 110 -27.28 -12.07 -24.64
#